data_AF-A0A521KI28-F1
#
_entry.id   AF-A0A521KI28-F1
#
_cell.length_a   1.000
_cell.length_b   1.000
_cell.length_c   1.000
_cell.angle_alpha   90.00
_cell.angle_beta   90.00
_cell.angle_gamma   90.00
#
_symmetry.space_group_name_H-M   'P 1'
#
loop_
_entity.id
_entity.type
_entity.pdbx_description
1 polymer ?
#
loop_
_entity_poly.entity_id
_entity_poly.type
_entity_poly.pdbx_seq_one_letter_code
_entity_poly.pdbx_strand_id
1 'polypeptide(L)'
;MTSLFPLFLPLLVIVGVRCVWKRDKVTAMLVGMAAVGPVFEWSQIFRGQLLPMHRFWVYPVGFMPLLVAQVARDYLPGGRARIYALGTAALLISCFATLYTMAHVPGGEDERLFASAFWSADPRNLNRSLGNDYRIQRTTAAVINDLHESRPDSTVLIDGLIGGSVQLFVKDQSRLVSDPNRDHAQILEDPVNKVNYILLRDPTEVLASPLLKRFPTLYRDGAPWASFVTDIPEAHLRLYRVLSTAEQAQGVAPIPPPRS
;
A
#
# COMPACT_ATOMS: atom_id res chain seq x y z
N MET A 1 -6.01 17.29 3.83
CA MET A 1 -5.51 17.22 5.22
C MET A 1 -5.87 18.44 6.07
N THR A 2 -5.80 19.67 5.55
CA THR A 2 -6.15 20.91 6.29
C THR A 2 -7.56 20.91 6.89
N SER A 3 -8.51 20.18 6.29
CA SER A 3 -9.88 20.04 6.81
C SER A 3 -10.03 19.07 8.00
N LEU A 4 -9.16 18.05 8.11
CA LEU A 4 -9.26 17.03 9.18
C LEU A 4 -8.53 17.47 10.44
N PHE A 5 -7.44 18.24 10.31
CA PHE A 5 -6.57 18.65 11.42
C PHE A 5 -6.14 20.11 11.28
N PRO A 6 -7.08 21.06 11.34
CA PRO A 6 -6.81 22.47 11.03
C PRO A 6 -5.75 23.09 11.94
N LEU A 7 -5.58 22.56 13.15
CA LEU A 7 -4.62 23.04 14.14
C LEU A 7 -3.22 22.44 13.99
N PHE A 8 -3.03 21.38 13.20
CA PHE A 8 -1.74 20.66 13.18
C PHE A 8 -0.62 21.51 12.57
N LEU A 9 -0.86 22.08 11.39
CA LEU A 9 0.13 22.92 10.71
C LEU A 9 0.47 24.18 11.53
N PRO A 10 -0.51 24.95 12.06
CA PRO A 10 -0.20 26.05 12.97
C PRO A 10 0.62 25.62 14.18
N LEU A 11 0.26 24.51 14.82
CA LEU A 11 0.96 24.00 16.00
C LEU A 11 2.39 23.55 15.67
N LEU A 12 2.58 22.87 14.54
CA LEU A 12 3.90 22.45 14.04
C LEU A 12 4.80 23.66 13.77
N VAL A 13 4.26 24.73 13.16
CA VAL A 13 4.98 25.98 12.92
C VAL A 13 5.34 26.67 14.24
N ILE A 14 4.39 26.80 15.17
CA ILE A 14 4.63 27.43 16.48
C ILE A 14 5.74 26.69 17.25
N VAL A 15 5.67 25.36 17.32
CA VAL A 15 6.68 24.53 18.00
C VAL A 15 8.01 24.58 17.25
N GLY A 16 8.00 24.62 15.91
CA GLY A 16 9.20 24.77 15.07
C GLY A 16 9.92 26.11 15.28
N VAL A 17 9.21 27.23 15.22
CA VAL A 17 9.81 28.57 15.52
C VAL A 17 10.40 28.58 16.92
N ARG A 18 9.67 28.03 17.89
CA ARG A 18 10.12 27.95 19.27
C ARG A 18 11.36 27.07 19.44
N CYS A 19 11.46 25.95 18.73
CA CYS A 19 12.63 25.06 18.84
C CYS A 19 13.89 25.74 18.32
N VAL A 20 13.79 26.53 17.23
CA VAL A 20 14.89 27.33 16.68
C VAL A 20 15.32 28.41 17.68
N TRP A 21 14.36 29.15 18.25
CA TRP A 21 14.64 30.20 19.23
C TRP A 21 15.32 29.62 20.48
N LYS A 22 14.75 28.56 21.07
CA LYS A 22 15.26 27.95 22.30
C LYS A 22 16.46 27.03 22.09
N ARG A 23 16.85 26.76 20.84
CA ARG A 23 17.89 25.78 20.46
C ARG A 23 17.64 24.39 21.07
N ASP A 24 16.37 24.00 21.20
CA ASP A 24 15.96 22.72 21.78
C ASP A 24 16.04 21.61 20.72
N LYS A 25 17.13 20.84 20.75
CA LYS A 25 17.40 19.76 19.80
C LYS A 25 16.37 18.62 19.86
N VAL A 26 15.82 18.33 21.04
CA VAL A 26 14.86 17.24 21.22
C VAL A 26 13.52 17.63 20.58
N THR A 27 13.07 18.85 20.86
CA THR A 27 11.87 19.41 20.22
C THR A 27 12.08 19.55 18.70
N ALA A 28 13.28 19.92 18.24
CA ALA A 28 13.59 19.96 16.80
C ALA A 28 13.46 18.58 16.13
N MET A 29 13.93 17.50 16.79
CA MET A 29 13.76 16.14 16.29
C MET A 29 12.28 15.74 16.21
N LEU A 30 11.49 16.07 17.24
CA LEU A 30 10.04 15.82 17.26
C LEU A 30 9.32 16.55 16.11
N VAL A 31 9.65 17.83 15.88
CA VAL A 31 9.09 18.62 14.76
C VAL A 31 9.49 18.01 13.43
N GLY A 32 10.75 17.58 13.28
CA GLY A 32 11.22 16.86 12.09
C GLY A 32 10.40 15.61 11.81
N MET A 33 10.26 14.72 12.81
CA MET A 33 9.45 13.49 12.68
C MET A 33 7.98 13.79 12.35
N ALA A 34 7.39 14.80 13.01
CA ALA A 34 6.01 15.21 12.75
C ALA A 34 5.81 15.82 11.35
N ALA A 35 6.86 16.41 10.78
CA ALA A 35 6.84 17.00 9.44
C ALA A 35 7.07 15.98 8.31
N VAL A 36 7.74 14.85 8.58
CA VAL A 36 8.07 13.84 7.55
C VAL A 36 6.82 13.38 6.80
N GLY A 37 5.73 13.04 7.52
CA GLY A 37 4.48 12.59 6.90
C GLY A 37 3.90 13.62 5.92
N PRO A 38 3.58 14.85 6.37
CA PRO A 38 3.08 15.90 5.48
C PRO A 38 4.00 16.23 4.30
N VAL A 39 5.32 16.26 4.52
CA VAL A 39 6.30 16.54 3.45
C VAL A 39 6.34 15.39 2.44
N PHE A 40 6.29 14.15 2.93
CA PHE A 40 6.22 12.96 2.07
C PHE A 40 4.93 12.97 1.24
N GLU A 41 3.76 13.18 1.85
CA GLU A 41 2.49 13.27 1.13
C GLU A 41 2.47 14.40 0.11
N TRP A 42 2.98 15.57 0.49
CA TRP A 42 3.15 16.69 -0.44
C TRP A 42 4.02 16.28 -1.63
N SER A 43 5.16 15.61 -1.39
CA SER A 43 6.03 15.12 -2.45
C SER A 43 5.34 14.10 -3.37
N GLN A 44 4.50 13.23 -2.80
CA GLN A 44 3.73 12.23 -3.56
C GLN A 44 2.64 12.91 -4.41
N ILE A 45 1.96 13.93 -3.88
CA ILE A 45 0.98 14.74 -4.64
C ILE A 45 1.68 15.41 -5.83
N PHE A 46 2.83 16.05 -5.59
CA PHE A 46 3.59 16.70 -6.66
C PHE A 46 4.07 15.73 -7.74
N ARG A 47 4.30 14.46 -7.38
CA ARG A 47 4.69 13.39 -8.31
C ARG A 47 3.50 12.67 -8.95
N GLY A 48 2.26 13.00 -8.57
CA GLY A 48 1.08 12.27 -9.02
C GLY A 48 1.01 10.82 -8.51
N GLN A 49 1.75 10.50 -7.44
CA GLN A 49 1.95 9.15 -6.90
C GLN A 49 1.21 8.93 -5.58
N LEU A 50 0.30 9.83 -5.18
CA LEU A 50 -0.40 9.72 -3.90
C LEU A 50 -1.31 8.48 -3.90
N LEU A 51 -0.86 7.44 -3.20
CA LEU A 51 -1.65 6.23 -3.00
C LEU A 51 -2.95 6.58 -2.26
N PRO A 52 -4.12 6.10 -2.72
CA PRO A 52 -5.40 6.39 -2.07
C PRO A 52 -5.45 6.04 -0.58
N MET A 53 -4.62 5.11 -0.11
CA MET A 53 -4.51 4.78 1.31
C MET A 53 -3.82 5.87 2.16
N HIS A 54 -2.96 6.70 1.56
CA HIS A 54 -2.27 7.79 2.28
C HIS A 54 -3.22 8.93 2.67
N ARG A 55 -4.41 9.03 2.06
CA ARG A 55 -5.44 9.97 2.56
C ARG A 55 -5.94 9.62 3.96
N PHE A 56 -5.70 8.39 4.42
CA PHE A 56 -6.05 7.88 5.73
C PHE A 56 -4.83 7.74 6.67
N TRP A 57 -3.64 8.15 6.24
CA TRP A 57 -2.45 8.14 7.10
C TRP A 57 -2.53 9.28 8.11
N VAL A 58 -3.11 8.99 9.28
CA VAL A 58 -3.41 9.98 10.31
C VAL A 58 -2.21 10.26 11.23
N TYR A 59 -1.01 10.42 10.67
CA TYR A 59 0.18 10.83 11.45
C TYR A 59 -0.04 12.11 12.29
N PRO A 60 -0.78 13.13 11.81
CA PRO A 60 -1.08 14.32 12.61
C PRO A 60 -1.74 14.04 13.96
N VAL A 61 -2.57 12.99 14.08
CA VAL A 61 -3.25 12.66 15.35
C VAL A 61 -2.29 12.16 16.41
N GLY A 62 -1.30 11.34 16.03
CA GLY A 62 -0.31 10.84 16.97
C GLY A 62 0.62 11.95 17.48
N PHE A 63 0.99 12.90 16.61
CA PHE A 63 1.91 13.98 16.96
C PHE A 63 1.24 15.19 17.61
N MET A 64 -0.06 15.43 17.39
CA MET A 64 -0.77 16.57 17.98
C MET A 64 -0.65 16.65 19.51
N PRO A 65 -0.95 15.58 20.29
CA PRO A 65 -0.82 15.62 21.74
C PRO A 65 0.61 15.92 22.20
N LEU A 66 1.61 15.41 21.48
CA LEU A 66 3.04 15.66 21.77
C LEU A 66 3.42 17.12 21.54
N LEU A 67 2.95 17.71 20.43
CA LEU A 67 3.18 19.11 20.11
C LEU A 67 2.45 20.03 21.10
N VAL A 68 1.21 19.71 21.50
CA VAL A 68 0.47 20.46 22.53
C VAL A 68 1.20 20.37 23.87
N ALA A 69 1.67 19.19 24.26
CA ALA A 69 2.45 19.00 25.48
C ALA A 69 3.75 19.82 25.48
N GLN A 70 4.43 19.95 24.33
CA GLN A 70 5.61 20.81 24.21
C GLN A 70 5.28 22.30 24.39
N VAL A 71 4.16 22.77 23.84
CA VAL A 71 3.72 24.14 24.05
C VAL A 71 3.40 24.37 25.53
N ALA A 72 2.60 23.48 26.13
CA ALA A 72 2.10 23.57 27.50
C ALA A 72 3.19 23.41 28.59
N ARG A 73 4.30 22.74 28.29
CA ARG A 73 5.42 22.53 29.22
C ARG A 73 5.86 23.80 29.94
N ASP A 74 5.99 24.90 29.21
CA ASP A 74 6.54 26.14 29.77
C ASP A 74 5.58 26.82 30.74
N TYR A 75 4.28 26.54 30.62
CA TYR A 75 3.20 27.17 31.38
C TYR A 75 2.75 26.36 32.60
N LEU A 76 3.24 25.13 32.76
CA LEU A 76 2.91 24.25 33.90
C LEU A 76 4.13 24.12 34.83
N PRO A 77 4.24 24.92 35.91
CA PRO A 77 5.29 24.75 36.92
C PRO A 77 5.04 23.50 37.79
N GLY A 78 6.11 22.81 38.21
CA GLY A 78 6.08 21.73 39.21
C GLY A 78 5.53 20.36 38.78
N GLY A 79 4.71 20.29 37.72
CA GLY A 79 4.09 19.04 37.23
C GLY A 79 4.72 18.40 35.98
N ARG A 80 5.75 19.04 35.41
CA ARG A 80 6.30 18.71 34.08
C ARG A 80 6.68 17.24 33.94
N ALA A 81 7.45 16.71 34.89
CA ALA A 81 7.88 15.32 34.89
C ALA A 81 6.69 14.35 34.96
N ARG A 82 5.63 14.68 35.73
CA ARG A 82 4.44 13.85 35.87
C ARG A 82 3.60 13.83 34.60
N ILE A 83 3.45 14.98 33.93
CA ILE A 83 2.70 15.07 32.67
C ILE A 83 3.45 14.33 31.55
N TYR A 84 4.78 14.47 31.48
CA TYR A 84 5.57 13.69 30.52
C TYR A 84 5.54 12.19 30.81
N ALA A 85 5.63 11.80 32.09
CA ALA A 85 5.52 10.39 32.48
C ALA A 85 4.14 9.82 32.13
N LEU A 86 3.06 10.55 32.43
CA LEU A 86 1.69 10.15 32.08
C LEU A 86 1.48 10.10 30.57
N GLY A 87 1.95 11.10 29.82
CA GLY A 87 1.85 11.12 28.37
C GLY A 87 2.63 9.97 27.73
N THR A 88 3.85 9.71 28.20
CA THR A 88 4.67 8.59 27.73
C THR A 88 4.04 7.25 28.08
N ALA A 89 3.52 7.09 29.30
CA ALA A 89 2.82 5.88 29.72
C ALA A 89 1.55 5.64 28.88
N ALA A 90 0.74 6.67 28.65
CA ALA A 90 -0.43 6.59 27.79
C ALA A 90 -0.07 6.22 26.34
N LEU A 91 1.02 6.78 25.82
CA LEU A 91 1.49 6.51 24.46
C LEU A 91 2.04 5.08 24.34
N LEU A 92 2.78 4.60 25.34
CA LEU A 92 3.22 3.20 25.43
C LEU A 92 2.02 2.25 25.50
N ILE A 93 1.05 2.52 26.38
CA ILE A 93 -0.19 1.73 26.49
C ILE A 93 -0.93 1.73 25.16
N SER A 94 -1.02 2.88 24.47
CA SER A 94 -1.64 2.96 23.14
C SER A 94 -0.88 2.11 22.12
N CYS A 95 0.45 2.15 22.08
CA CYS A 95 1.24 1.32 21.18
C CYS A 95 1.00 -0.18 21.43
N PHE A 96 1.00 -0.62 22.69
CA PHE A 96 0.71 -2.01 23.05
C PHE A 96 -0.73 -2.41 22.73
N ALA A 97 -1.70 -1.53 23.00
CA ALA A 97 -3.10 -1.76 22.66
C ALA A 97 -3.29 -1.89 21.15
N THR A 98 -2.72 -0.98 20.36
CA THR A 98 -2.75 -1.04 18.89
C THR A 98 -2.10 -2.33 18.39
N LEU A 99 -0.93 -2.71 18.90
CA LEU A 99 -0.23 -3.93 18.52
C LEU A 99 -1.04 -5.19 18.88
N TYR A 100 -1.69 -5.20 20.05
CA TYR A 100 -2.59 -6.28 20.44
C TYR A 100 -3.81 -6.35 19.51
N THR A 101 -4.44 -5.22 19.19
CA THR A 101 -5.57 -5.14 18.27
C THR A 101 -5.19 -5.62 16.87
N MET A 102 -4.04 -5.20 16.33
CA MET A 102 -3.54 -5.65 15.02
C MET A 102 -3.36 -7.17 14.97
N ALA A 103 -2.92 -7.80 16.06
CA ALA A 103 -2.74 -9.25 16.11
C ALA A 103 -4.06 -10.05 16.16
N HIS A 104 -5.15 -9.47 16.69
CA HIS A 104 -6.37 -10.22 17.03
C HIS A 104 -7.63 -9.76 16.27
N VAL A 105 -7.65 -8.56 15.72
CA VAL A 105 -8.79 -8.03 14.97
C VAL A 105 -8.57 -8.27 13.47
N PRO A 106 -9.59 -8.74 12.73
CA PRO A 106 -9.50 -8.86 11.28
C PRO A 106 -9.34 -7.47 10.64
N GLY A 107 -8.19 -7.20 10.04
CA GLY A 107 -7.92 -5.97 9.27
C GLY A 107 -6.42 -5.82 9.01
N GLY A 108 -6.03 -5.56 7.76
CA GLY A 108 -4.63 -5.40 7.36
C GLY A 108 -3.81 -6.69 7.55
N GLU A 109 -3.64 -7.48 6.49
CA GLU A 109 -2.92 -8.76 6.60
C GLU A 109 -1.45 -8.55 7.04
N ASP A 110 -0.78 -7.55 6.46
CA ASP A 110 0.58 -7.16 6.79
C ASP A 110 0.71 -6.71 8.26
N GLU A 111 -0.25 -5.90 8.74
CA GLU A 111 -0.32 -5.42 10.11
C GLU A 111 -0.47 -6.57 11.12
N ARG A 112 -1.32 -7.55 10.81
CA ARG A 112 -1.54 -8.73 11.64
C ARG A 112 -0.32 -9.66 11.64
N LEU A 113 0.30 -9.84 10.48
CA LEU A 113 1.52 -10.63 10.34
C LEU A 113 2.68 -10.03 11.16
N PHE A 114 2.90 -8.72 11.05
CA PHE A 114 3.89 -8.02 11.86
C PHE A 114 3.59 -8.14 13.37
N ALA A 115 2.33 -7.87 13.77
CA ALA A 115 1.95 -7.90 15.18
C ALA A 115 2.02 -9.30 15.80
N SER A 116 1.55 -10.33 15.08
CA SER A 116 1.64 -11.72 15.54
C SER A 116 3.09 -12.21 15.62
N ALA A 117 3.95 -11.82 14.67
CA ALA A 117 5.37 -12.14 14.72
C ALA A 117 6.03 -11.49 15.96
N PHE A 118 5.73 -10.24 16.27
CA PHE A 118 6.20 -9.57 17.49
C PHE A 118 5.78 -10.32 18.76
N TRP A 119 4.49 -10.65 18.89
CA TRP A 119 3.97 -11.37 20.07
C TRP A 119 4.49 -12.81 20.18
N SER A 120 4.77 -13.47 19.06
CA SER A 120 5.32 -14.83 19.05
C SER A 120 6.77 -14.91 19.52
N ALA A 121 7.49 -13.78 19.58
CA ALA A 121 8.90 -13.67 19.91
C ALA A 121 9.83 -14.61 19.09
N ASP A 122 9.37 -15.12 17.94
CA ASP A 122 10.17 -15.93 17.02
C ASP A 122 10.64 -15.06 15.84
N PRO A 123 11.93 -14.70 15.77
CA PRO A 123 12.49 -13.92 14.66
C PRO A 123 12.31 -14.58 13.30
N ARG A 124 12.13 -15.91 13.26
CA ARG A 124 11.90 -16.66 12.03
C ARG A 124 10.50 -16.39 11.47
N ASN A 125 9.51 -16.05 12.30
CA ASN A 125 8.18 -15.69 11.82
C ASN A 125 8.20 -14.33 11.10
N LEU A 126 8.97 -13.36 11.61
CA LEU A 126 9.19 -12.07 10.95
C LEU A 126 9.86 -12.23 9.58
N ASN A 127 10.93 -13.02 9.50
CA ASN A 127 11.65 -13.26 8.24
C ASN A 127 10.85 -14.11 7.24
N ARG A 128 10.09 -15.10 7.72
CA ARG A 128 9.32 -16.00 6.86
C ARG A 128 8.06 -15.34 6.31
N SER A 129 7.47 -14.41 7.06
CA SER A 129 6.33 -13.62 6.60
C SER A 129 6.78 -12.47 5.69
N LEU A 130 7.59 -11.53 6.18
CA LEU A 130 7.99 -10.36 5.38
C LEU A 130 8.96 -10.71 4.23
N GLY A 131 9.87 -11.67 4.45
CA GLY A 131 10.91 -12.02 3.47
C GLY A 131 10.40 -12.85 2.29
N ASN A 132 9.43 -13.74 2.52
CA ASN A 132 8.80 -14.49 1.42
C ASN A 132 7.93 -13.56 0.58
N ASP A 133 7.10 -12.73 1.20
CA ASP A 133 6.22 -11.81 0.48
C ASP A 133 7.03 -10.83 -0.38
N TYR A 134 8.11 -10.28 0.17
CA TYR A 134 8.97 -9.36 -0.57
C TYR A 134 9.73 -10.04 -1.73
N ARG A 135 10.21 -11.28 -1.53
CA ARG A 135 10.82 -12.07 -2.61
C ARG A 135 9.80 -12.36 -3.71
N ILE A 136 8.60 -12.82 -3.35
CA ILE A 136 7.51 -13.13 -4.27
C ILE A 136 7.10 -11.88 -5.07
N GLN A 137 6.99 -10.72 -4.41
CA GLN A 137 6.70 -9.45 -5.06
C GLN A 137 7.78 -9.05 -6.07
N ARG A 138 9.06 -9.20 -5.71
CA ARG A 138 10.18 -8.95 -6.63
C ARG A 138 10.20 -9.91 -7.81
N THR A 139 9.97 -11.20 -7.58
CA THR A 139 9.89 -12.20 -8.66
C THR A 139 8.72 -11.88 -9.60
N THR A 140 7.56 -11.51 -9.05
CA THR A 140 6.40 -11.09 -9.85
C THR A 140 6.70 -9.84 -10.67
N ALA A 141 7.33 -8.84 -10.06
CA ALA A 141 7.74 -7.62 -10.76
C ALA A 141 8.81 -7.89 -11.83
N ALA A 142 9.72 -8.85 -11.62
CA ALA A 142 10.69 -9.26 -12.63
C ALA A 142 9.99 -9.80 -13.88
N VAL A 143 8.98 -10.66 -13.73
CA VAL A 143 8.16 -11.15 -14.85
C VAL A 143 7.51 -9.99 -15.63
N ILE A 144 6.97 -9.00 -14.91
CA ILE A 144 6.38 -7.80 -15.55
C ILE A 144 7.46 -6.95 -16.24
N ASN A 145 8.63 -6.79 -15.62
CA ASN A 145 9.74 -6.03 -16.20
C ASN A 145 10.26 -6.68 -17.48
N ASP A 146 10.46 -7.99 -17.48
CA ASP A 146 10.89 -8.76 -18.66
C ASP A 146 9.84 -8.67 -19.79
N LEU A 147 8.56 -8.67 -19.42
CA LEU A 147 7.46 -8.43 -20.35
C LEU A 147 7.51 -7.02 -20.96
N HIS A 148 7.74 -6.01 -20.12
CA HIS A 148 7.83 -4.62 -20.56
C HIS A 148 9.04 -4.34 -21.45
N GLU A 149 10.15 -5.02 -21.18
CA GLU A 149 11.38 -4.97 -21.98
C GLU A 149 11.21 -5.68 -23.32
N SER A 150 10.56 -6.85 -23.34
CA SER A 150 10.30 -7.61 -24.58
C SER A 150 9.20 -7.01 -25.45
N ARG A 151 8.26 -6.26 -24.86
CA ARG A 151 7.14 -5.61 -25.57
C ARG A 151 6.98 -4.17 -25.10
N PRO A 152 7.62 -3.19 -25.77
CA PRO A 152 7.63 -1.79 -25.32
C PRO A 152 6.25 -1.14 -25.15
N ASP A 153 5.25 -1.60 -25.91
CA ASP A 153 3.89 -1.05 -25.87
C ASP A 153 2.94 -1.80 -24.92
N SER A 154 3.43 -2.78 -24.15
CA SER A 154 2.55 -3.55 -23.26
C SER A 154 2.10 -2.76 -22.04
N THR A 155 0.82 -2.88 -21.71
CA THR A 155 0.21 -2.44 -20.46
C THR A 155 -0.29 -3.64 -19.66
N VAL A 156 -0.14 -3.59 -18.33
CA VAL A 156 -0.54 -4.68 -17.43
C VAL A 156 -1.57 -4.16 -16.43
N LEU A 157 -2.78 -4.68 -16.51
CA LEU A 157 -3.79 -4.53 -15.45
C LEU A 157 -3.38 -5.39 -14.27
N ILE A 158 -3.09 -4.75 -13.14
CA ILE A 158 -2.90 -5.43 -11.87
C ILE A 158 -4.18 -5.29 -11.07
N ASP A 159 -4.84 -6.42 -10.86
CA ASP A 159 -6.05 -6.48 -10.05
C ASP A 159 -5.78 -5.94 -8.63
N GLY A 160 -6.65 -5.05 -8.15
CA GLY A 160 -6.40 -4.11 -7.04
C GLY A 160 -5.95 -4.73 -5.71
N LEU A 161 -6.24 -6.01 -5.50
CA LEU A 161 -5.82 -6.76 -4.29
C LEU A 161 -4.38 -7.27 -4.34
N ILE A 162 -3.73 -7.22 -5.51
CA ILE A 162 -2.36 -7.70 -5.77
C ILE A 162 -1.38 -6.53 -5.78
N GLY A 163 -1.88 -5.32 -6.03
CA GLY A 163 -1.11 -4.25 -6.64
C GLY A 163 -0.16 -3.47 -5.74
N GLY A 164 -0.48 -3.28 -4.46
CA GLY A 164 0.20 -2.28 -3.64
C GLY A 164 1.72 -2.44 -3.56
N SER A 165 2.21 -3.68 -3.47
CA SER A 165 3.62 -3.96 -3.21
C SER A 165 4.40 -4.43 -4.45
N VAL A 166 3.76 -5.13 -5.40
CA VAL A 166 4.39 -5.49 -6.69
C VAL A 166 4.74 -4.22 -7.49
N GLN A 167 3.85 -3.22 -7.48
CA GLN A 167 4.06 -1.94 -8.17
C GLN A 167 5.37 -1.26 -7.75
N LEU A 168 5.79 -1.41 -6.49
CA LEU A 168 7.03 -0.80 -5.97
C LEU A 168 8.31 -1.34 -6.64
N PHE A 169 8.25 -2.52 -7.26
CA PHE A 169 9.41 -3.18 -7.90
C PHE A 169 9.37 -3.19 -9.42
N VAL A 170 8.25 -2.75 -10.03
CA VAL A 170 8.17 -2.60 -11.48
C VAL A 170 8.89 -1.32 -11.90
N LYS A 171 9.80 -1.43 -12.87
CA LYS A 171 10.65 -0.32 -13.33
C LYS A 171 9.83 0.79 -13.98
N ASP A 172 8.86 0.43 -14.81
CA ASP A 172 7.98 1.37 -15.50
C ASP A 172 6.53 1.23 -14.99
N GLN A 173 6.25 1.99 -13.92
CA GLN A 173 4.93 2.01 -13.30
C GLN A 173 3.86 2.69 -14.18
N SER A 174 4.26 3.53 -15.15
CA SER A 174 3.29 4.25 -16.01
C SER A 174 2.50 3.30 -16.91
N ARG A 175 3.03 2.09 -17.11
CA ARG A 175 2.45 1.01 -17.91
C ARG A 175 1.62 0.03 -17.09
N LEU A 176 1.46 0.30 -15.80
CA LEU A 176 0.60 -0.46 -14.91
C LEU A 176 -0.77 0.21 -14.82
N VAL A 177 -1.81 -0.61 -15.00
CA VAL A 177 -3.18 -0.21 -14.77
C VAL A 177 -3.63 -0.76 -13.42
N SER A 178 -4.03 0.09 -12.48
CA SER A 178 -4.47 -0.33 -11.15
C SER A 178 -5.58 0.58 -10.60
N ASP A 179 -6.17 0.19 -9.47
CA ASP A 179 -7.29 0.88 -8.79
C ASP A 179 -7.22 2.42 -8.72
N PRO A 180 -6.08 3.07 -8.48
CA PRO A 180 -6.01 4.54 -8.49
C PRO A 180 -6.24 5.19 -9.86
N ASN A 181 -6.24 4.44 -10.97
CA ASN A 181 -6.41 5.01 -12.30
C ASN A 181 -7.87 5.38 -12.57
N ARG A 182 -8.09 6.56 -13.16
CA ARG A 182 -9.43 7.13 -13.44
C ARG A 182 -10.33 6.20 -14.26
N ASP A 183 -9.74 5.42 -15.15
CA ASP A 183 -10.46 4.54 -16.08
C ASP A 183 -10.48 3.08 -15.61
N HIS A 184 -9.96 2.78 -14.41
CA HIS A 184 -9.83 1.40 -13.91
C HIS A 184 -11.18 0.65 -13.91
N ALA A 185 -12.24 1.29 -13.42
CA ALA A 185 -13.58 0.69 -13.41
C ALA A 185 -14.06 0.31 -14.83
N GLN A 186 -13.84 1.17 -15.81
CA GLN A 186 -14.23 0.92 -17.21
C GLN A 186 -13.37 -0.17 -17.86
N ILE A 187 -12.12 -0.31 -17.44
CA ILE A 187 -11.21 -1.36 -17.91
C ILE A 187 -11.60 -2.72 -17.33
N LEU A 188 -12.06 -2.77 -16.07
CA LEU A 188 -12.54 -4.00 -15.44
C LEU A 188 -13.85 -4.51 -16.07
N GLU A 189 -14.70 -3.61 -16.57
CA GLU A 189 -15.94 -3.99 -17.25
C GLU A 189 -15.69 -4.62 -18.63
N ASP A 190 -14.73 -4.07 -19.37
CA ASP A 190 -14.34 -4.53 -20.70
C ASP A 190 -12.85 -4.24 -20.94
N PRO A 191 -11.96 -5.22 -20.70
CA PRO A 191 -10.52 -5.03 -20.82
C PRO A 191 -10.02 -5.08 -22.28
N VAL A 192 -10.85 -5.53 -23.23
CA VAL A 192 -10.45 -5.75 -24.62
C VAL A 192 -10.06 -4.43 -25.28
N ASN A 193 -8.91 -4.41 -25.96
CA ASN A 193 -8.28 -3.22 -26.56
C ASN A 193 -7.88 -2.09 -25.59
N LYS A 194 -8.09 -2.24 -24.27
CA LYS A 194 -7.72 -1.23 -23.27
C LYS A 194 -6.44 -1.58 -22.52
N VAL A 195 -6.18 -2.87 -22.33
CA VAL A 195 -4.95 -3.40 -21.73
C VAL A 195 -4.43 -4.58 -22.53
N ASN A 196 -3.12 -4.82 -22.47
CA ASN A 196 -2.52 -5.95 -23.17
C ASN A 196 -2.44 -7.20 -22.29
N TYR A 197 -2.32 -7.03 -20.98
CA TYR A 197 -2.19 -8.11 -20.02
C TYR A 197 -2.99 -7.88 -18.75
N ILE A 198 -3.34 -8.96 -18.09
CA ILE A 198 -4.01 -8.97 -16.79
C ILE A 198 -3.24 -9.91 -15.87
N LEU A 199 -2.80 -9.37 -14.74
CA LEU A 199 -2.27 -10.15 -13.63
C LEU A 199 -3.39 -10.40 -12.63
N LEU A 200 -3.73 -11.67 -12.45
CA LEU A 200 -4.90 -12.13 -11.70
C LEU A 200 -4.47 -12.99 -10.53
N ARG A 201 -5.10 -12.83 -9.37
CA ARG A 201 -4.87 -13.67 -8.19
C ARG A 201 -5.95 -14.72 -8.07
N ASP A 202 -5.59 -15.84 -7.47
CA ASP A 202 -6.52 -16.90 -7.15
C ASP A 202 -7.68 -16.37 -6.27
N PRO A 203 -8.94 -16.51 -6.71
CA PRO A 203 -10.10 -16.14 -5.91
C PRO A 203 -10.28 -16.97 -4.63
N THR A 204 -9.55 -18.09 -4.44
CA THR A 204 -9.59 -18.84 -3.18
C THR A 204 -8.75 -18.21 -2.08
N GLU A 205 -7.71 -17.45 -2.45
CA GLU A 205 -6.77 -16.84 -1.50
C GLU A 205 -7.26 -15.49 -0.99
N VAL A 206 -8.06 -14.76 -1.78
CA VAL A 206 -8.54 -13.42 -1.44
C VAL A 206 -9.97 -13.20 -1.93
N LEU A 207 -10.64 -12.20 -1.37
CA LEU A 207 -11.94 -11.74 -1.85
C LEU A 207 -11.91 -11.53 -3.37
N ALA A 208 -12.88 -12.11 -4.08
CA ALA A 208 -12.95 -11.95 -5.54
C ALA A 208 -13.02 -10.46 -5.93
N SER A 209 -12.10 -10.07 -6.81
CA SER A 209 -12.07 -8.73 -7.37
C SER A 209 -13.29 -8.42 -8.23
N PRO A 210 -13.55 -7.14 -8.56
CA PRO A 210 -14.62 -6.80 -9.50
C PRO A 210 -14.47 -7.51 -10.85
N LEU A 211 -13.23 -7.70 -11.34
CA LEU A 211 -12.97 -8.45 -12.56
C LEU A 211 -13.41 -9.91 -12.44
N LEU A 212 -13.04 -10.59 -11.35
CA LEU A 212 -13.44 -11.97 -11.10
C LEU A 212 -14.94 -12.11 -10.79
N LYS A 213 -15.58 -11.09 -10.23
CA LYS A 213 -17.05 -11.07 -10.08
C LYS A 213 -17.75 -11.00 -11.44
N ARG A 214 -17.17 -10.26 -12.40
CA ARG A 214 -17.71 -10.12 -13.76
C ARG A 214 -17.40 -11.32 -14.64
N PHE A 215 -16.19 -11.87 -14.51
CA PHE A 215 -15.69 -13.02 -15.25
C PHE A 215 -15.27 -14.14 -14.28
N PRO A 216 -16.22 -14.86 -13.65
CA PRO A 216 -15.93 -15.83 -12.58
C PRO A 216 -15.05 -17.01 -13.01
N THR A 217 -15.09 -17.36 -14.29
CA THR A 217 -14.30 -18.47 -14.83
C THR A 217 -12.92 -18.04 -15.32
N LEU A 218 -12.60 -16.74 -15.33
CA LEU A 218 -11.36 -16.22 -15.93
C LEU A 218 -10.12 -16.89 -15.34
N TYR A 219 -10.06 -17.05 -14.01
CA TYR A 219 -8.91 -17.69 -13.38
C TYR A 219 -8.85 -19.20 -13.65
N ARG A 220 -9.98 -19.91 -13.58
CA ARG A 220 -10.01 -21.38 -13.68
C ARG A 220 -9.99 -21.89 -15.12
N ASP A 221 -10.86 -21.33 -15.97
CA ASP A 221 -11.13 -21.82 -17.32
C ASP A 221 -10.64 -20.84 -18.40
N GLY A 222 -10.22 -19.62 -18.01
CA GLY A 222 -9.92 -18.54 -18.94
C GLY A 222 -11.17 -17.79 -19.41
N ALA A 223 -10.99 -16.94 -20.42
CA ALA A 223 -12.08 -16.25 -21.11
C ALA A 223 -11.81 -16.27 -22.63
N PRO A 224 -12.86 -16.13 -23.49
CA PRO A 224 -12.68 -16.13 -24.94
C PRO A 224 -11.71 -15.07 -25.47
N TRP A 225 -11.54 -13.99 -24.72
CA TRP A 225 -10.65 -12.86 -25.02
C TRP A 225 -9.32 -12.90 -24.27
N ALA A 226 -9.07 -13.92 -23.43
CA ALA A 226 -7.89 -14.01 -22.57
C ALA A 226 -7.08 -15.27 -22.87
N SER A 227 -5.83 -15.09 -23.27
CA SER A 227 -4.88 -16.19 -23.46
C SER A 227 -3.95 -16.29 -22.27
N PHE A 228 -3.84 -17.46 -21.67
CA PHE A 228 -2.88 -17.75 -20.61
C PHE A 228 -1.43 -17.54 -21.12
N VAL A 229 -0.58 -16.97 -20.26
CA VAL A 229 0.85 -16.73 -20.52
C VAL A 229 1.73 -17.53 -19.58
N THR A 230 1.56 -17.33 -18.26
CA THR A 230 2.34 -18.03 -17.24
C THR A 230 1.63 -18.05 -15.90
N ASP A 231 1.93 -19.07 -15.10
CA ASP A 231 1.66 -19.11 -13.67
C ASP A 231 2.82 -18.46 -12.90
N ILE A 232 2.51 -17.89 -11.74
CA ILE A 232 3.46 -17.51 -10.70
C ILE A 232 2.98 -18.23 -9.43
N PRO A 233 3.30 -19.53 -9.28
CA PRO A 233 2.67 -20.40 -8.30
C PRO A 233 2.87 -19.91 -6.86
N GLU A 234 4.07 -19.42 -6.56
CA GLU A 234 4.45 -18.91 -5.24
C GLU A 234 3.63 -17.68 -4.83
N ALA A 235 3.10 -16.94 -5.80
CA ALA A 235 2.27 -15.76 -5.59
C ALA A 235 0.77 -16.05 -5.70
N HIS A 236 0.39 -17.28 -6.08
CA HIS A 236 -0.96 -17.64 -6.50
C HIS A 236 -1.51 -16.68 -7.58
N LEU A 237 -0.64 -16.31 -8.53
CA LEU A 237 -0.96 -15.39 -9.61
C LEU A 237 -0.90 -16.06 -10.97
N ARG A 238 -1.73 -15.57 -11.89
CA ARG A 238 -1.76 -15.95 -13.30
C ARG A 238 -1.66 -14.71 -14.16
N LEU A 239 -0.81 -14.77 -15.18
CA LEU A 239 -0.71 -13.73 -16.19
C LEU A 239 -1.46 -14.16 -17.45
N TYR A 240 -2.39 -13.32 -17.89
CA TYR A 240 -3.13 -13.49 -19.13
C TYR A 240 -2.80 -12.35 -20.10
N ARG A 241 -2.72 -12.68 -21.39
CA ARG A 241 -2.71 -11.75 -22.51
C ARG A 241 -4.14 -11.51 -22.96
N VAL A 242 -4.51 -10.24 -23.12
CA VAL A 242 -5.81 -9.86 -23.68
C VAL A 242 -5.70 -9.86 -25.20
N LEU A 243 -6.56 -10.62 -25.86
CA LEU A 243 -6.66 -10.67 -27.32
C LEU A 243 -7.46 -9.46 -27.80
N SER A 244 -6.88 -8.68 -28.70
CA SER A 244 -7.57 -7.55 -29.34
C SER A 244 -8.77 -8.02 -30.17
N THR A 245 -9.71 -7.13 -30.44
CA THR A 245 -10.85 -7.45 -31.34
C THR A 245 -10.35 -7.84 -32.74
N ALA A 246 -9.25 -7.25 -33.21
CA ALA A 246 -8.64 -7.59 -34.49
C ALA A 246 -8.12 -9.04 -34.51
N GLU A 247 -7.43 -9.48 -33.46
CA GLU A 247 -6.95 -10.87 -33.34
C GLU A 247 -8.12 -11.85 -33.23
N GLN A 248 -9.16 -11.50 -32.47
CA GLN A 248 -10.36 -12.32 -32.37
C GLN A 248 -11.08 -12.45 -33.72
N ALA A 249 -11.17 -11.36 -34.50
CA ALA A 249 -11.72 -11.37 -35.85
C ALA A 249 -10.89 -12.21 -36.84
N GLN A 250 -9.59 -12.33 -36.59
CA GLN A 250 -8.68 -13.22 -37.33
C GLN A 250 -8.76 -14.69 -36.88
N GLY A 251 -9.62 -15.00 -35.91
CA GLY A 251 -9.80 -16.36 -35.40
C GLY A 251 -8.68 -16.85 -34.49
N VAL A 252 -7.88 -15.94 -33.90
CA VAL A 252 -6.87 -16.32 -32.91
C VAL A 252 -7.56 -16.90 -31.68
N ALA A 253 -7.36 -18.19 -31.44
CA ALA A 253 -7.95 -18.87 -30.30
C ALA A 253 -7.17 -18.56 -29.00
N PRO A 254 -7.86 -18.31 -27.88
CA PRO A 254 -7.21 -18.14 -26.58
C PRO A 254 -6.58 -19.45 -26.11
N ILE A 255 -5.40 -19.35 -25.50
CA ILE A 255 -4.77 -20.49 -24.81
C ILE A 255 -5.42 -20.60 -23.42
N PRO A 256 -6.06 -21.73 -23.07
CA PRO A 256 -6.64 -21.91 -21.74
C PRO A 256 -5.53 -22.09 -20.69
N PRO A 257 -5.77 -21.72 -19.43
CA PRO A 257 -4.85 -22.02 -18.34
C PRO A 257 -4.79 -23.54 -18.10
N PRO A 258 -3.69 -24.06 -17.54
CA PRO A 258 -3.62 -25.45 -17.11
C PRO A 258 -4.69 -25.71 -16.02
N ARG A 259 -5.39 -26.85 -16.14
CA ARG A 259 -6.36 -27.30 -15.15
C ARG A 259 -5.60 -27.63 -13.86
N SER A 260 -5.81 -26.80 -12.84
CA SER A 260 -5.36 -27.00 -11.46
C SER A 260 -6.23 -28.04 -10.75
#